data_AF-A0A5J4N7V4-F1
#
_entry.id   AF-A0A5J4N7V4-F1
#
_cell.length_a   1.000
_cell.length_b   1.000
_cell.length_c   1.000
_cell.angle_alpha   90.00
_cell.angle_beta   90.00
_cell.angle_gamma   90.00
#
_symmetry.space_group_name_H-M   'P 1'
#
loop_
_entity.id
_entity.type
_entity.pdbx_description
1 polymer ?
#
loop_
_entity_poly.entity_id
_entity_poly.type
_entity_poly.pdbx_seq_one_letter_code
_entity_poly.pdbx_strand_id
1 'polypeptide(L)'
;MHASSRHVPWFGFTDFEQVCSALRSTDNVDLRFALNRISVWTTRMPASKISRSIQCAYNLLVAYFEHSHQSLALALMRFVSLVSSDEQDREKPYSARSLLALTRRVGFPCWLADMRNDIAHGSIPCACLLERGFYWALNCLEEFWSLNTIHMVDTLSELDGLLEAAFDEVGKTISHGHSNGACVQLEKALSNSSLALPVVRYICSMLVAKGMNHETDVVSVSRRLSSLLLTLKYKRVLHLLILEFLLSVRVDAVGSLSTCLTWSMAWITALRDFRQGVSNPVGKFLDAHCVESFNWRRAFRHIVIDHSSIESYHLCVEIVRCYQPSLPFETQENVLQHLRVFLGLDTVLHSAEDKCKGVCKGLWSHSVNVLWAEQALGVVIS
;
A
#
# COMPACT_ATOMS: atom_id res chain seq x y z
N MET A 1 -1.23 -20.30 -7.34
CA MET A 1 -1.34 -18.96 -6.72
C MET A 1 -0.40 -18.02 -7.49
N HIS A 2 -0.92 -17.26 -8.46
CA HIS A 2 -0.14 -16.20 -9.06
C HIS A 2 -0.10 -15.04 -8.05
N ALA A 3 1.06 -14.81 -7.45
CA ALA A 3 1.27 -13.64 -6.61
C ALA A 3 1.14 -12.40 -7.51
N SER A 4 -0.02 -11.74 -7.45
CA SER A 4 -0.32 -10.52 -8.21
C SER A 4 0.35 -9.27 -7.63
N SER A 5 1.15 -9.42 -6.56
CA SER A 5 1.93 -8.35 -5.98
C SER A 5 3.38 -8.81 -5.78
N ARG A 6 4.32 -8.15 -6.45
CA ARG A 6 5.76 -8.32 -6.24
C ARG A 6 6.21 -7.25 -5.25
N HIS A 7 6.70 -7.66 -4.10
CA HIS A 7 7.35 -6.75 -3.15
C HIS A 7 8.67 -6.25 -3.75
N VAL A 8 8.89 -4.95 -3.61
CA VAL A 8 10.09 -4.25 -4.10
C VAL A 8 10.69 -3.43 -2.97
N PRO A 9 12.02 -3.20 -2.95
CA PRO A 9 12.68 -2.48 -1.87
C PRO A 9 12.67 -0.95 -2.05
N TRP A 10 12.41 -0.44 -3.25
CA TRP A 10 12.27 0.99 -3.52
C TRP A 10 10.89 1.50 -3.11
N PHE A 11 10.80 2.80 -2.80
CA PHE A 11 9.54 3.40 -2.34
C PHE A 11 8.51 3.56 -3.47
N GLY A 12 8.97 3.91 -4.68
CA GLY A 12 8.13 4.14 -5.85
C GLY A 12 8.96 4.18 -7.13
N PHE A 13 8.29 4.33 -8.28
CA PHE A 13 8.96 4.33 -9.58
C PHE A 13 10.06 5.40 -9.67
N THR A 14 9.81 6.62 -9.21
CA THR A 14 10.79 7.72 -9.21
C THR A 14 12.07 7.37 -8.44
N ASP A 15 11.97 6.63 -7.33
CA ASP A 15 13.14 6.19 -6.55
C ASP A 15 14.00 5.22 -7.37
N PHE A 16 13.36 4.30 -8.09
CA PHE A 16 14.05 3.35 -8.97
C PHE A 16 14.69 4.06 -10.18
N GLU A 17 13.96 4.97 -10.82
CA GLU A 17 14.41 5.75 -11.98
C GLU A 17 15.62 6.63 -11.64
N GLN A 18 15.61 7.30 -10.50
CA GLN A 18 16.74 8.12 -10.04
C GLN A 18 18.01 7.30 -9.86
N VAL A 19 17.91 6.11 -9.25
CA VAL A 19 19.06 5.19 -9.13
C VAL A 19 19.52 4.71 -10.49
N CYS A 20 18.60 4.38 -11.41
CA CYS A 20 18.93 4.00 -12.77
C CYS A 20 19.70 5.13 -13.50
N SER A 21 19.24 6.37 -13.40
CA SER A 21 19.91 7.53 -14.00
C SER A 21 21.30 7.75 -13.39
N ALA A 22 21.42 7.65 -12.07
CA ALA A 22 22.68 7.83 -11.36
C ALA A 22 23.71 6.74 -11.70
N LEU A 23 23.29 5.49 -11.92
CA LEU A 23 24.17 4.39 -12.33
C LEU A 23 24.70 4.54 -13.77
N ARG A 24 24.01 5.29 -14.63
CA ARG A 24 24.48 5.62 -15.99
C ARG A 24 25.54 6.71 -16.00
N SER A 25 25.61 7.49 -14.92
CA SER A 25 26.58 8.56 -14.78
C SER A 25 27.98 7.99 -14.57
N THR A 26 28.98 8.72 -15.06
CA THR A 26 30.39 8.48 -14.70
C THR A 26 30.84 9.37 -13.54
N ASP A 27 29.96 10.24 -13.04
CA ASP A 27 30.27 11.11 -11.90
C ASP A 27 30.20 10.34 -10.57
N ASN A 28 31.23 10.53 -9.75
CA ASN A 28 31.31 9.94 -8.42
C ASN A 28 30.18 10.42 -7.50
N VAL A 29 29.64 11.63 -7.69
CA VAL A 29 28.52 12.12 -6.88
C VAL A 29 27.26 11.30 -7.13
N ASP A 30 26.93 11.07 -8.40
CA ASP A 30 25.79 10.25 -8.80
C ASP A 30 25.96 8.79 -8.38
N LEU A 31 27.13 8.20 -8.62
CA LEU A 31 27.42 6.84 -8.18
C LEU A 31 27.33 6.68 -6.65
N ARG A 32 27.74 7.70 -5.89
CA ARG A 32 27.61 7.71 -4.43
C ARG A 32 26.14 7.82 -4.01
N PHE A 33 25.35 8.63 -4.70
CA PHE A 33 23.90 8.69 -4.50
C PHE A 33 23.27 7.30 -4.72
N ALA A 34 23.57 6.65 -5.85
CA ALA A 34 23.08 5.31 -6.16
C ALA A 34 23.45 4.30 -5.06
N LEU A 35 24.71 4.30 -4.60
CA LEU A 35 25.18 3.45 -3.51
C LEU A 35 24.34 3.64 -2.24
N ASN A 36 24.13 4.88 -1.82
CA ASN A 36 23.38 5.21 -0.62
C ASN A 36 21.91 4.78 -0.71
N ARG A 37 21.28 4.93 -1.89
CA ARG A 37 19.90 4.46 -2.11
C ARG A 37 19.81 2.94 -2.07
N ILE A 38 20.70 2.25 -2.77
CA ILE A 38 20.71 0.79 -2.82
C ILE A 38 21.03 0.20 -1.43
N SER A 39 21.88 0.84 -0.62
CA SER A 39 22.13 0.37 0.76
C SER A 39 20.87 0.40 1.61
N VAL A 40 20.02 1.41 1.47
CA VAL A 40 18.71 1.45 2.14
C VAL A 40 17.78 0.35 1.61
N TRP A 41 17.85 0.03 0.31
CA TRP A 41 17.06 -1.06 -0.26
C TRP A 41 17.48 -2.43 0.29
N THR A 42 18.77 -2.64 0.54
CA THR A 42 19.28 -3.91 1.10
C THR A 42 18.86 -4.14 2.55
N THR A 43 18.50 -3.08 3.31
CA THR A 43 17.98 -3.23 4.67
C THR A 43 16.47 -3.50 4.72
N ARG A 44 15.73 -3.27 3.63
CA ARG A 44 14.25 -3.39 3.60
C ARG A 44 13.76 -4.79 3.29
N MET A 45 14.58 -5.61 2.65
CA MET A 45 14.21 -6.97 2.25
C MET A 45 15.38 -7.94 2.44
N PRO A 46 15.12 -9.23 2.69
CA PRO A 46 16.17 -10.23 2.69
C PRO A 46 16.94 -10.24 1.36
N ALA A 47 18.26 -10.45 1.40
CA ALA A 47 19.10 -10.50 0.21
C ALA A 47 18.61 -11.53 -0.83
N SER A 48 17.97 -12.63 -0.39
CA SER A 48 17.37 -13.64 -1.27
C SER A 48 16.18 -13.15 -2.10
N LYS A 49 15.58 -12.00 -1.72
CA LYS A 49 14.45 -11.38 -2.42
C LYS A 49 14.86 -10.18 -3.29
N ILE A 50 16.11 -9.73 -3.19
CA ILE A 50 16.64 -8.63 -3.99
C ILE A 50 17.22 -9.20 -5.29
N SER A 51 16.93 -8.56 -6.43
CA SER A 51 17.48 -8.97 -7.73
C SER A 51 19.00 -9.07 -7.69
N ARG A 52 19.56 -10.12 -8.31
CA ARG A 52 21.01 -10.31 -8.46
C ARG A 52 21.68 -9.07 -9.08
N SER A 53 21.04 -8.42 -10.05
CA SER A 53 21.56 -7.20 -10.69
C SER A 53 21.71 -6.04 -9.70
N ILE A 54 20.77 -5.87 -8.77
CA ILE A 54 20.83 -4.84 -7.72
C ILE A 54 21.95 -5.16 -6.73
N GLN A 55 22.09 -6.44 -6.35
CA GLN A 55 23.19 -6.88 -5.47
C GLN A 55 24.56 -6.71 -6.12
N CYS A 56 24.68 -6.99 -7.42
CA CYS A 56 25.91 -6.74 -8.18
C CYS A 56 26.26 -5.25 -8.20
N ALA A 57 25.30 -4.38 -8.53
CA ALA A 57 25.49 -2.93 -8.50
C ALA A 57 25.96 -2.45 -7.12
N TYR A 58 25.31 -2.91 -6.05
CA TYR A 58 25.69 -2.59 -4.67
C TYR A 58 27.14 -2.99 -4.36
N ASN A 59 27.50 -4.25 -4.60
CA ASN A 59 28.85 -4.76 -4.29
C ASN A 59 29.94 -4.05 -5.10
N LEU A 60 29.67 -3.75 -6.38
CA LEU A 60 30.60 -3.00 -7.23
C LEU A 60 30.81 -1.58 -6.70
N LEU A 61 29.74 -0.87 -6.35
CA LEU A 61 29.81 0.49 -5.83
C LEU A 61 30.51 0.56 -4.46
N VAL A 62 30.18 -0.34 -3.54
CA VAL A 62 30.86 -0.44 -2.23
C VAL A 62 32.36 -0.62 -2.46
N ALA A 63 32.75 -1.62 -3.25
CA ALA A 63 34.15 -1.93 -3.49
C ALA A 63 34.91 -0.79 -4.19
N TYR A 64 34.27 -0.11 -5.16
CA TYR A 64 34.85 1.02 -5.86
C TYR A 64 35.13 2.20 -4.89
N PHE A 65 34.17 2.50 -4.01
CA PHE A 65 34.28 3.59 -3.06
C PHE A 65 35.09 3.28 -1.79
N GLU A 66 35.36 2.01 -1.50
CA GLU A 66 36.34 1.58 -0.50
C GLU A 66 37.78 1.83 -0.96
N HIS A 67 37.99 2.13 -2.25
CA HIS A 67 39.33 2.25 -2.85
C HIS A 67 40.22 1.03 -2.60
N SER A 68 39.61 -0.15 -2.50
CA SER A 68 40.27 -1.43 -2.24
C SER A 68 40.33 -2.27 -3.51
N HIS A 69 41.54 -2.49 -4.04
CA HIS A 69 41.74 -3.34 -5.22
C HIS A 69 41.24 -4.77 -4.99
N GLN A 70 41.40 -5.30 -3.79
CA GLN A 70 40.93 -6.64 -3.43
C GLN A 70 39.40 -6.71 -3.41
N SER A 71 38.75 -5.72 -2.78
CA SER A 71 37.27 -5.64 -2.77
C SER A 71 36.73 -5.55 -4.19
N LEU A 72 37.36 -4.72 -5.05
CA LEU A 72 36.90 -4.52 -6.43
C LEU A 72 37.10 -5.75 -7.29
N ALA A 73 38.23 -6.45 -7.13
CA ALA A 73 38.49 -7.73 -7.79
C ALA A 73 37.43 -8.78 -7.40
N LEU A 74 37.11 -8.92 -6.11
CA LEU A 74 36.09 -9.87 -5.65
C LEU A 74 34.68 -9.51 -6.15
N ALA A 75 34.33 -8.21 -6.15
CA ALA A 75 33.05 -7.74 -6.67
C ALA A 75 32.91 -8.05 -8.18
N LEU A 76 33.96 -7.80 -8.97
CA LEU A 76 34.01 -8.11 -10.40
C LEU A 76 33.96 -9.61 -10.69
N MET A 77 34.70 -10.43 -9.93
CA MET A 77 34.61 -11.88 -10.04
C MET A 77 33.18 -12.37 -9.79
N ARG A 78 32.53 -11.84 -8.74
CA ARG A 78 31.16 -12.21 -8.38
C ARG A 78 30.18 -11.79 -9.48
N PHE A 79 30.31 -10.57 -10.01
CA PHE A 79 29.52 -10.09 -11.13
C PHE A 79 29.65 -11.01 -12.35
N VAL A 80 30.89 -11.30 -12.80
CA VAL A 80 31.12 -12.17 -13.97
C VAL A 80 30.55 -13.57 -13.75
N SER A 81 30.74 -14.11 -12.55
CA SER A 81 30.24 -15.45 -12.21
C SER A 81 28.71 -15.49 -12.23
N LEU A 82 28.03 -14.50 -11.65
CA LEU A 82 26.56 -14.46 -11.59
C LEU A 82 25.90 -14.23 -12.95
N VAL A 83 26.44 -13.33 -13.77
CA VAL A 83 25.86 -13.03 -15.09
C VAL A 83 26.08 -14.20 -16.05
N SER A 84 27.26 -14.82 -16.03
CA SER A 84 27.55 -15.97 -16.90
C SER A 84 26.79 -17.23 -16.47
N SER A 85 26.50 -17.43 -15.19
CA SER A 85 25.77 -18.62 -14.72
C SER A 85 24.25 -18.49 -14.71
N ASP A 86 23.67 -17.30 -14.93
CA ASP A 86 22.22 -17.08 -14.71
C ASP A 86 21.34 -17.99 -15.58
N GLU A 87 21.66 -18.14 -16.86
CA GLU A 87 20.93 -19.05 -17.75
C GLU A 87 21.16 -20.52 -17.40
N GLN A 88 22.36 -20.88 -16.97
CA GLN A 88 22.67 -22.27 -16.58
C GLN A 88 21.91 -22.64 -15.30
N ASP A 89 21.91 -21.77 -14.30
CA ASP A 89 21.22 -21.96 -13.02
C ASP A 89 19.70 -22.14 -13.23
N ARG A 90 19.13 -21.48 -14.25
CA ARG A 90 17.69 -21.48 -14.54
C ARG A 90 17.26 -22.63 -15.45
N GLU A 91 18.03 -22.92 -16.51
CA GLU A 91 17.62 -23.87 -17.54
C GLU A 91 18.21 -25.28 -17.35
N LYS A 92 19.44 -25.38 -16.81
CA LYS A 92 20.20 -26.64 -16.73
C LYS A 92 21.09 -26.70 -15.48
N PRO A 93 20.51 -26.75 -14.28
CA PRO A 93 21.26 -26.70 -13.02
C PRO A 93 22.25 -27.86 -12.82
N TYR A 94 22.12 -28.95 -13.59
CA TYR A 94 22.95 -30.15 -13.48
C TYR A 94 23.99 -30.31 -14.61
N SER A 95 24.14 -29.34 -15.51
CA SER A 95 25.17 -29.37 -16.56
C SER A 95 26.25 -28.34 -16.28
N ALA A 96 27.47 -28.77 -15.98
CA ALA A 96 28.62 -27.88 -15.83
C ALA A 96 29.16 -27.48 -17.22
N ARG A 97 29.00 -26.21 -17.60
CA ARG A 97 29.68 -25.62 -18.76
C ARG A 97 30.92 -24.85 -18.31
N SER A 98 31.91 -24.74 -19.18
CA SER A 98 33.08 -23.91 -18.90
C SER A 98 32.69 -22.44 -18.81
N LEU A 99 33.34 -21.69 -17.90
CA LEU A 99 33.09 -20.26 -17.74
C LEU A 99 33.26 -19.50 -19.06
N LEU A 100 34.29 -19.85 -19.84
CA LEU A 100 34.55 -19.24 -21.15
C LEU A 100 33.38 -19.45 -22.14
N ALA A 101 32.72 -20.61 -22.11
CA ALA A 101 31.55 -20.86 -22.94
C ALA A 101 30.34 -20.05 -22.47
N LEU A 102 30.16 -19.90 -21.16
CA LEU A 102 29.09 -19.11 -20.56
C LEU A 102 29.25 -17.61 -20.82
N THR A 103 30.45 -17.06 -20.63
CA THR A 103 30.74 -15.64 -20.89
C THR A 103 30.58 -15.29 -22.36
N ARG A 104 31.00 -16.15 -23.29
CA ARG A 104 30.76 -15.96 -24.73
C ARG A 104 29.28 -15.95 -25.09
N ARG A 105 28.46 -16.81 -24.46
CA ARG A 105 27.01 -16.86 -24.71
C ARG A 105 26.32 -15.55 -24.30
N VAL A 106 26.78 -14.91 -23.23
CA VAL A 106 26.28 -13.61 -22.76
C VAL A 106 27.01 -12.42 -23.45
N GLY A 107 27.88 -12.69 -24.42
CA GLY A 107 28.56 -11.64 -25.20
C GLY A 107 29.69 -10.91 -24.45
N PHE A 108 30.22 -11.48 -23.37
CA PHE A 108 31.31 -10.87 -22.62
C PHE A 108 32.62 -10.94 -23.41
N PRO A 109 33.44 -9.87 -23.40
CA PRO A 109 34.78 -9.93 -23.96
C PRO A 109 35.66 -10.92 -23.19
N CYS A 110 36.57 -11.59 -23.90
CA CYS A 110 37.43 -12.65 -23.34
C CYS A 110 38.22 -12.18 -22.11
N TRP A 111 38.69 -10.91 -22.10
CA TRP A 111 39.48 -10.37 -20.98
C TRP A 111 38.73 -10.34 -19.64
N LEU A 112 37.39 -10.31 -19.61
CA LEU A 112 36.62 -10.43 -18.37
C LEU A 112 36.61 -11.85 -17.82
N ALA A 113 36.56 -12.84 -18.71
CA ALA A 113 36.65 -14.25 -18.32
C ALA A 113 38.05 -14.58 -17.80
N ASP A 114 39.08 -14.07 -18.48
CA ASP A 114 40.47 -14.20 -18.07
C ASP A 114 40.70 -13.51 -16.72
N MET A 115 40.25 -12.26 -16.58
CA MET A 115 40.32 -11.53 -15.31
C MET A 115 39.65 -12.28 -14.15
N ARG A 116 38.46 -12.84 -14.36
CA ARG A 116 37.79 -13.67 -13.34
C ARG A 116 38.70 -14.84 -12.93
N ASN A 117 39.24 -15.57 -13.90
CA ASN A 117 40.10 -16.72 -13.64
C ASN A 117 41.38 -16.32 -12.89
N ASP A 118 42.03 -15.24 -13.29
CA ASP A 118 43.21 -14.71 -12.61
C ASP A 118 42.92 -14.44 -11.12
N ILE A 119 41.82 -13.75 -10.83
CA ILE A 119 41.43 -13.45 -9.44
C ILE A 119 41.11 -14.75 -8.68
N ALA A 120 40.49 -15.74 -9.33
CA ALA A 120 40.15 -17.02 -8.70
C ALA A 120 41.41 -17.85 -8.35
N HIS A 121 42.48 -17.67 -9.12
CA HIS A 121 43.79 -18.25 -8.86
C HIS A 121 44.67 -17.40 -7.93
N GLY A 122 44.11 -16.32 -7.36
CA GLY A 122 44.79 -15.46 -6.38
C GLY A 122 45.62 -14.33 -7.00
N SER A 123 45.56 -14.14 -8.33
CA SER A 123 46.22 -13.03 -9.01
C SER A 123 45.29 -11.82 -9.07
N ILE A 124 45.64 -10.73 -8.38
CA ILE A 124 44.87 -9.48 -8.42
C ILE A 124 45.34 -8.65 -9.63
N PRO A 125 44.45 -8.32 -10.58
CA PRO A 125 44.77 -7.48 -11.73
C PRO A 125 45.20 -6.07 -11.33
N CYS A 126 45.86 -5.35 -12.25
CA CYS A 126 46.24 -3.97 -12.03
C CYS A 126 45.01 -3.04 -11.90
N ALA A 127 45.17 -1.92 -11.17
CA ALA A 127 44.10 -0.97 -10.88
C ALA A 127 43.35 -0.50 -12.14
N CYS A 128 44.09 -0.16 -13.21
CA CYS A 128 43.49 0.30 -14.47
C CYS A 128 42.58 -0.77 -15.11
N LEU A 129 42.91 -2.06 -14.98
CA LEU A 129 42.09 -3.14 -15.52
C LEU A 129 40.85 -3.38 -14.66
N LEU A 130 40.98 -3.28 -13.33
CA LEU A 130 39.85 -3.36 -12.40
C LEU A 130 38.87 -2.19 -12.59
N GLU A 131 39.38 -0.98 -12.75
CA GLU A 131 38.55 0.21 -13.02
C GLU A 131 37.81 0.09 -14.37
N ARG A 132 38.48 -0.40 -15.41
CA ARG A 132 37.83 -0.70 -16.68
C ARG A 132 36.76 -1.80 -16.54
N GLY A 133 37.04 -2.82 -15.73
CA GLY A 133 36.08 -3.86 -15.35
C GLY A 133 34.86 -3.29 -14.66
N PHE A 134 35.05 -2.36 -13.73
CA PHE A 134 33.98 -1.69 -12.99
C PHE A 134 33.02 -0.95 -13.91
N TYR A 135 33.52 -0.04 -14.75
CA TYR A 135 32.67 0.72 -15.68
C TYR A 135 32.01 -0.19 -16.72
N TRP A 136 32.71 -1.24 -17.19
CA TRP A 136 32.11 -2.22 -18.08
C TRP A 136 30.94 -2.96 -17.40
N ALA A 137 31.11 -3.37 -16.15
CA ALA A 137 30.08 -4.05 -15.38
C ALA A 137 28.86 -3.14 -15.11
N LEU A 138 29.08 -1.86 -14.80
CA LEU A 138 27.99 -0.89 -14.66
C LEU A 138 27.23 -0.71 -15.98
N ASN A 139 27.92 -0.57 -17.10
CA ASN A 139 27.31 -0.46 -18.42
C ASN A 139 26.53 -1.74 -18.79
N CYS A 140 27.01 -2.93 -18.41
CA CYS A 140 26.27 -4.17 -18.60
C CYS A 140 24.99 -4.22 -17.74
N LEU A 141 25.05 -3.70 -16.51
CA LEU A 141 23.89 -3.63 -15.63
C LEU A 141 22.86 -2.59 -16.11
N GLU A 142 23.28 -1.56 -16.86
CA GLU A 142 22.40 -0.53 -17.39
C GLU A 142 21.21 -1.12 -18.17
N GLU A 143 21.44 -2.16 -18.98
CA GLU A 143 20.38 -2.79 -19.77
C GLU A 143 19.26 -3.33 -18.87
N PHE A 144 19.63 -4.00 -17.77
CA PHE A 144 18.68 -4.46 -16.77
C PHE A 144 17.86 -3.29 -16.20
N TRP A 145 18.51 -2.21 -15.76
CA TRP A 145 17.81 -1.07 -15.16
C TRP A 145 16.92 -0.35 -16.16
N SER A 146 17.37 -0.21 -17.40
CA SER A 146 16.67 0.47 -18.49
C SER A 146 15.41 -0.29 -18.90
N LEU A 147 15.51 -1.60 -19.12
CA LEU A 147 14.37 -2.44 -19.47
C LEU A 147 13.31 -2.48 -18.37
N ASN A 148 13.73 -2.53 -17.10
CA ASN A 148 12.79 -2.47 -15.97
C ASN A 148 12.12 -1.09 -15.87
N THR A 149 12.85 -0.01 -16.15
CA THR A 149 12.28 1.35 -16.18
C THR A 149 11.22 1.46 -17.28
N ILE A 150 11.53 1.05 -18.51
CA ILE A 150 10.58 1.06 -19.64
C ILE A 150 9.33 0.24 -19.30
N HIS A 151 9.51 -1.01 -18.85
CA HIS A 151 8.39 -1.87 -18.47
C HIS A 151 7.51 -1.22 -17.38
N MET A 152 8.12 -0.57 -16.38
CA MET A 152 7.36 0.12 -15.33
C MET A 152 6.59 1.32 -15.87
N VAL A 153 7.18 2.11 -16.78
CA VAL A 153 6.50 3.23 -17.45
C VAL A 153 5.30 2.74 -18.25
N ASP A 154 5.47 1.70 -19.07
CA ASP A 154 4.39 1.13 -19.88
C ASP A 154 3.26 0.61 -18.98
N THR A 155 3.62 -0.11 -17.90
CA THR A 155 2.63 -0.61 -16.93
C THR A 155 1.88 0.53 -16.25
N LEU A 156 2.56 1.60 -15.86
CA LEU A 156 1.92 2.77 -15.23
C LEU A 156 0.98 3.47 -16.21
N SER A 157 1.41 3.66 -17.45
CA SER A 157 0.58 4.25 -18.52
C SER A 157 -0.69 3.42 -18.78
N GLU A 158 -0.58 2.11 -18.85
CA GLU A 158 -1.74 1.21 -18.99
C GLU A 158 -2.70 1.30 -17.79
N LEU A 159 -2.15 1.36 -16.57
CA LEU A 159 -2.95 1.49 -15.35
C LEU A 159 -3.66 2.86 -15.28
N ASP A 160 -2.98 3.93 -15.65
CA ASP A 160 -3.54 5.29 -15.70
C ASP A 160 -4.66 5.36 -16.75
N GLY A 161 -4.43 4.83 -17.96
CA GLY A 161 -5.47 4.77 -18.99
C GLY A 161 -6.70 3.95 -18.57
N LEU A 162 -6.49 2.83 -17.86
CA LEU A 162 -7.59 2.04 -17.30
C LEU A 162 -8.33 2.79 -16.17
N LEU A 163 -7.59 3.53 -15.33
CA LEU A 163 -8.16 4.33 -14.25
C LEU A 163 -9.01 5.48 -14.80
N GLU A 164 -8.52 6.22 -15.78
CA GLU A 164 -9.25 7.29 -16.46
C GLU A 164 -10.53 6.77 -17.11
N ALA A 165 -10.45 5.65 -17.83
CA ALA A 165 -11.62 5.01 -18.44
C ALA A 165 -12.66 4.59 -17.40
N ALA A 166 -12.22 4.05 -16.25
CA ALA A 166 -13.11 3.71 -15.15
C ALA A 166 -13.75 4.96 -14.51
N PHE A 167 -13.01 6.06 -14.37
CA PHE A 167 -13.53 7.31 -13.83
C PHE A 167 -14.59 7.96 -14.74
N ASP A 168 -14.35 7.96 -16.06
CA ASP A 168 -15.33 8.44 -17.04
C ASP A 168 -16.62 7.60 -16.98
N GLU A 169 -16.49 6.29 -16.91
CA GLU A 169 -17.61 5.37 -16.79
C GLU A 169 -18.42 5.59 -15.51
N VAL A 170 -17.75 5.70 -14.35
CA VAL A 170 -18.39 6.06 -13.07
C VAL A 170 -19.11 7.41 -13.17
N GLY A 171 -18.48 8.40 -13.80
CA GLY A 171 -19.05 9.73 -14.01
C GLY A 171 -20.35 9.68 -14.83
N LYS A 172 -20.37 8.87 -15.91
CA LYS A 172 -21.54 8.64 -16.75
C LYS A 172 -22.66 7.94 -15.98
N THR A 173 -22.35 6.86 -15.25
CA THR A 173 -23.33 6.09 -14.46
C THR A 173 -23.96 6.95 -13.37
N ILE A 174 -23.17 7.72 -12.62
CA ILE A 174 -23.68 8.58 -11.55
C ILE A 174 -24.53 9.73 -12.09
N SER A 175 -24.22 10.26 -13.28
CA SER A 175 -24.95 11.41 -13.85
C SER A 175 -26.24 11.00 -14.56
N HIS A 176 -26.24 9.91 -15.32
CA HIS A 176 -27.36 9.54 -16.20
C HIS A 176 -28.21 8.38 -15.64
N GLY A 177 -27.82 7.78 -14.53
CA GLY A 177 -28.61 6.79 -13.78
C GLY A 177 -28.80 5.44 -14.47
N HIS A 178 -28.47 5.28 -15.76
CA HIS A 178 -28.44 4.01 -16.48
C HIS A 178 -27.30 4.02 -17.52
N SER A 179 -26.32 3.14 -17.34
CA SER A 179 -25.49 2.66 -18.45
C SER A 179 -26.01 1.28 -18.84
N ASN A 180 -26.69 1.16 -19.97
CA ASN A 180 -27.15 -0.13 -20.52
C ASN A 180 -25.99 -1.02 -21.03
N GLY A 181 -24.73 -0.65 -20.75
CA GLY A 181 -23.55 -1.41 -21.11
C GLY A 181 -22.93 -2.06 -19.87
N ALA A 182 -22.44 -3.29 -20.02
CA ALA A 182 -21.52 -3.90 -19.07
C ALA A 182 -20.33 -2.95 -18.88
N CYS A 183 -20.08 -2.51 -17.65
CA CYS A 183 -19.01 -1.58 -17.35
C CYS A 183 -17.64 -2.27 -17.37
N VAL A 184 -17.21 -2.70 -18.56
CA VAL A 184 -16.05 -3.58 -18.74
C VAL A 184 -14.78 -2.95 -18.19
N GLN A 185 -14.59 -1.63 -18.34
CA GLN A 185 -13.39 -0.95 -17.87
C GLN A 185 -13.42 -0.75 -16.36
N LEU A 186 -14.56 -0.33 -15.81
CA LEU A 186 -14.77 -0.30 -14.36
C LEU A 186 -14.55 -1.68 -13.74
N GLU A 187 -15.10 -2.74 -14.32
CA GLU A 187 -14.94 -4.10 -13.83
C GLU A 187 -13.49 -4.56 -13.84
N LYS A 188 -12.73 -4.25 -14.91
CA LYS A 188 -11.30 -4.53 -15.00
C LYS A 188 -10.52 -3.75 -13.94
N ALA A 189 -10.81 -2.46 -13.77
CA ALA A 189 -10.15 -1.62 -12.76
C ALA A 189 -10.43 -2.11 -11.33
N LEU A 190 -11.67 -2.47 -11.01
CA LEU A 190 -12.03 -3.02 -9.70
C LEU A 190 -11.44 -4.42 -9.44
N SER A 191 -11.16 -5.18 -10.51
CA SER A 191 -10.47 -6.48 -10.40
C SER A 191 -8.96 -6.32 -10.18
N ASN A 192 -8.40 -5.14 -10.45
CA ASN A 192 -6.99 -4.83 -10.24
C ASN A 192 -6.78 -4.33 -8.80
N SER A 193 -5.92 -5.01 -8.03
CA SER A 193 -5.67 -4.67 -6.61
C SER A 193 -5.15 -3.26 -6.40
N SER A 194 -4.41 -2.70 -7.37
CA SER A 194 -3.83 -1.37 -7.29
C SER A 194 -4.84 -0.27 -7.63
N LEU A 195 -5.86 -0.56 -8.44
CA LEU A 195 -6.84 0.43 -8.92
C LEU A 195 -8.17 0.40 -8.16
N ALA A 196 -8.52 -0.73 -7.53
CA ALA A 196 -9.79 -0.87 -6.83
C ALA A 196 -10.05 0.23 -5.80
N LEU A 197 -9.07 0.55 -4.95
CA LEU A 197 -9.21 1.58 -3.93
C LEU A 197 -9.30 3.01 -4.51
N PRO A 198 -8.42 3.44 -5.43
CA PRO A 198 -8.60 4.71 -6.15
C PRO A 198 -9.98 4.87 -6.80
N VAL A 199 -10.47 3.83 -7.47
CA VAL A 199 -11.80 3.84 -8.10
C VAL A 199 -12.91 3.97 -7.06
N VAL A 200 -12.85 3.21 -5.97
CA VAL A 200 -13.82 3.30 -4.88
C VAL A 200 -13.84 4.70 -4.24
N ARG A 201 -12.68 5.31 -4.03
CA ARG A 201 -12.56 6.68 -3.52
C ARG A 201 -13.17 7.69 -4.48
N TYR A 202 -12.92 7.55 -5.77
CA TYR A 202 -13.52 8.40 -6.78
C TYR A 202 -15.05 8.27 -6.81
N ILE A 203 -15.58 7.03 -6.73
CA ILE A 203 -17.02 6.79 -6.59
C ILE A 203 -17.57 7.52 -5.36
N CYS A 204 -16.96 7.34 -4.18
CA CYS A 204 -17.38 8.01 -2.95
C CYS A 204 -17.39 9.54 -3.11
N SER A 205 -16.30 10.12 -3.62
CA SER A 205 -16.17 11.56 -3.86
C SER A 205 -17.27 12.08 -4.80
N MET A 206 -17.54 11.36 -5.89
CA MET A 206 -18.58 11.72 -6.85
C MET A 206 -19.98 11.64 -6.25
N LEU A 207 -20.26 10.65 -5.40
CA LEU A 207 -21.53 10.54 -4.70
C LEU A 207 -21.73 11.64 -3.66
N VAL A 208 -20.67 12.03 -2.96
CA VAL A 208 -20.69 13.14 -2.03
C VAL A 208 -20.87 14.47 -2.76
N ALA A 209 -20.18 14.68 -3.89
CA ALA A 209 -20.20 15.94 -4.63
C ALA A 209 -21.46 16.13 -5.50
N LYS A 210 -21.90 15.11 -6.25
CA LYS A 210 -23.07 15.20 -7.15
C LYS A 210 -24.38 14.78 -6.49
N GLY A 211 -24.32 13.97 -5.44
CA GLY A 211 -25.50 13.30 -4.88
C GLY A 211 -26.51 14.23 -4.20
N MET A 212 -26.21 15.50 -3.94
CA MET A 212 -27.04 16.30 -3.02
C MET A 212 -27.56 17.63 -3.55
N ASN A 213 -27.41 17.93 -4.85
CA ASN A 213 -28.06 19.14 -5.37
C ASN A 213 -29.60 19.00 -5.41
N HIS A 214 -30.18 17.77 -5.48
CA HIS A 214 -31.64 17.60 -5.61
C HIS A 214 -32.29 16.34 -4.97
N GLU A 215 -31.54 15.32 -4.49
CA GLU A 215 -32.14 14.10 -3.90
C GLU A 215 -31.54 13.80 -2.51
N THR A 216 -32.34 13.92 -1.45
CA THR A 216 -31.91 13.72 -0.05
C THR A 216 -32.00 12.27 0.45
N ASP A 217 -32.51 11.33 -0.35
CA ASP A 217 -32.77 9.95 0.07
C ASP A 217 -31.72 8.96 -0.47
N VAL A 218 -30.89 8.42 0.43
CA VAL A 218 -29.90 7.37 0.15
C VAL A 218 -30.54 6.15 -0.51
N VAL A 219 -31.78 5.82 -0.17
CA VAL A 219 -32.49 4.66 -0.75
C VAL A 219 -32.81 4.90 -2.22
N SER A 220 -33.29 6.10 -2.58
CA SER A 220 -33.52 6.48 -3.98
C SER A 220 -32.24 6.44 -4.80
N VAL A 221 -31.16 7.06 -4.29
CA VAL A 221 -29.86 7.06 -4.98
C VAL A 221 -29.30 5.65 -5.12
N SER A 222 -29.41 4.82 -4.09
CA SER A 222 -28.98 3.41 -4.15
C SER A 222 -29.79 2.58 -5.16
N ARG A 223 -31.08 2.90 -5.36
CA ARG A 223 -31.92 2.26 -6.39
C ARG A 223 -31.46 2.65 -7.80
N ARG A 224 -31.21 3.94 -8.02
CA ARG A 224 -30.71 4.50 -9.29
C ARG A 224 -29.33 3.92 -9.64
N LEU A 225 -28.47 3.74 -8.65
CA LEU A 225 -27.11 3.21 -8.80
C LEU A 225 -27.00 1.70 -8.55
N SER A 226 -28.12 0.98 -8.67
CA SER A 226 -28.16 -0.45 -8.36
C SER A 226 -27.15 -1.27 -9.17
N SER A 227 -26.96 -0.96 -10.45
CA SER A 227 -25.96 -1.62 -11.29
C SER A 227 -24.54 -1.43 -10.74
N LEU A 228 -24.15 -0.20 -10.39
CA LEU A 228 -22.84 0.12 -9.81
C LEU A 228 -22.62 -0.61 -8.48
N LEU A 229 -23.60 -0.56 -7.57
CA LEU A 229 -23.50 -1.22 -6.26
C LEU A 229 -23.42 -2.74 -6.39
N LEU A 230 -24.14 -3.33 -7.35
CA LEU A 230 -24.04 -4.76 -7.66
C LEU A 230 -22.69 -5.12 -8.27
N THR A 231 -22.10 -4.28 -9.11
CA THR A 231 -20.74 -4.47 -9.62
C THR A 231 -19.71 -4.44 -8.50
N LEU A 232 -19.81 -3.48 -7.57
CA LEU A 232 -18.92 -3.42 -6.40
C LEU A 232 -19.08 -4.63 -5.48
N LYS A 233 -20.31 -5.14 -5.32
CA LYS A 233 -20.60 -6.39 -4.61
C LYS A 233 -19.93 -7.58 -5.31
N TYR A 234 -20.17 -7.74 -6.61
CA TYR A 234 -19.62 -8.84 -7.41
C TYR A 234 -18.09 -8.84 -7.42
N LYS A 235 -17.46 -7.66 -7.53
CA LYS A 235 -16.01 -7.47 -7.44
C LYS A 235 -15.47 -7.47 -6.02
N ARG A 236 -16.31 -7.73 -5.00
CA ARG A 236 -15.92 -7.89 -3.58
C ARG A 236 -15.25 -6.65 -2.97
N VAL A 237 -15.64 -5.46 -3.42
CA VAL A 237 -15.04 -4.18 -3.00
C VAL A 237 -16.06 -3.22 -2.38
N LEU A 238 -17.33 -3.64 -2.23
CA LEU A 238 -18.37 -2.81 -1.62
C LEU A 238 -18.03 -2.38 -0.19
N HIS A 239 -17.38 -3.24 0.61
CA HIS A 239 -16.95 -2.92 1.97
C HIS A 239 -15.94 -1.75 2.00
N LEU A 240 -15.12 -1.58 0.95
CA LEU A 240 -14.21 -0.45 0.81
C LEU A 240 -14.99 0.84 0.56
N LEU A 241 -16.06 0.81 -0.25
CA LEU A 241 -16.90 1.99 -0.49
C LEU A 241 -17.57 2.44 0.81
N ILE A 242 -18.12 1.49 1.57
CA ILE A 242 -18.73 1.78 2.87
C ILE A 242 -17.71 2.46 3.77
N LEU A 243 -16.51 1.88 3.87
CA LEU A 243 -15.43 2.43 4.69
C LEU A 243 -15.01 3.83 4.23
N GLU A 244 -14.89 4.07 2.93
CA GLU A 244 -14.51 5.40 2.41
C GLU A 244 -15.57 6.48 2.70
N PHE A 245 -16.86 6.14 2.77
CA PHE A 245 -17.88 7.10 3.27
C PHE A 245 -17.61 7.51 4.72
N LEU A 246 -17.27 6.56 5.59
CA LEU A 246 -16.92 6.85 6.99
C LEU A 246 -15.63 7.65 7.10
N LEU A 247 -14.60 7.30 6.31
CA LEU A 247 -13.32 8.02 6.31
C LEU A 247 -13.43 9.44 5.72
N SER A 248 -14.49 9.71 4.98
CA SER A 248 -14.82 11.03 4.44
C SER A 248 -15.56 11.93 5.44
N VAL A 249 -15.97 11.41 6.60
CA VAL A 249 -16.47 12.22 7.71
C VAL A 249 -15.30 12.96 8.34
N ARG A 250 -15.21 14.26 8.11
CA ARG A 250 -14.19 15.16 8.66
C ARG A 250 -14.85 16.45 9.14
N VAL A 251 -14.48 16.89 10.34
CA VAL A 251 -15.07 18.07 11.00
C VAL A 251 -14.85 19.35 10.17
N ASP A 252 -13.74 19.46 9.45
CA ASP A 252 -13.37 20.67 8.69
C ASP A 252 -13.99 20.74 7.28
N ALA A 253 -14.72 19.71 6.84
CA ALA A 253 -15.26 19.64 5.48
C ALA A 253 -16.65 20.33 5.39
N VAL A 254 -16.63 21.67 5.34
CA VAL A 254 -17.83 22.50 5.24
C VAL A 254 -18.59 22.18 3.93
N GLY A 255 -19.80 21.63 4.06
CA GLY A 255 -20.72 21.36 2.94
C GLY A 255 -20.92 19.88 2.57
N SER A 256 -19.95 19.01 2.85
CA SER A 256 -20.04 17.56 2.54
C SER A 256 -20.27 16.66 3.76
N LEU A 257 -20.07 17.19 4.98
CA LEU A 257 -20.17 16.43 6.22
C LEU A 257 -21.55 15.76 6.41
N SER A 258 -22.65 16.50 6.19
CA SER A 258 -24.01 15.98 6.33
C SER A 258 -24.28 14.80 5.37
N THR A 259 -23.78 14.89 4.14
CA THR A 259 -23.86 13.82 3.14
C THR A 259 -23.11 12.58 3.60
N CYS A 260 -21.85 12.75 4.01
CA CYS A 260 -21.01 11.65 4.48
C CYS A 260 -21.65 10.96 5.70
N LEU A 261 -22.18 11.73 6.66
CA LEU A 261 -22.87 11.20 7.83
C LEU A 261 -24.12 10.41 7.45
N THR A 262 -24.95 10.94 6.53
CA THR A 262 -26.18 10.27 6.08
C THR A 262 -25.88 8.92 5.41
N TRP A 263 -24.92 8.90 4.48
CA TRP A 263 -24.49 7.67 3.81
C TRP A 263 -23.83 6.67 4.77
N SER A 264 -22.96 7.16 5.65
CA SER A 264 -22.30 6.33 6.67
C SER A 264 -23.33 5.68 7.58
N MET A 265 -24.32 6.46 8.04
CA MET A 265 -25.39 5.94 8.89
C MET A 265 -26.25 4.90 8.15
N ALA A 266 -26.63 5.16 6.90
CA ALA A 266 -27.38 4.19 6.11
C ALA A 266 -26.64 2.86 5.95
N TRP A 267 -25.33 2.90 5.67
CA TRP A 267 -24.53 1.68 5.52
C TRP A 267 -24.25 0.95 6.83
N ILE A 268 -23.93 1.65 7.93
CA ILE A 268 -23.74 1.01 9.24
C ILE A 268 -25.03 0.33 9.70
N THR A 269 -26.18 1.00 9.50
CA THR A 269 -27.50 0.43 9.78
C THR A 269 -27.75 -0.82 8.93
N ALA A 270 -27.45 -0.76 7.63
CA ALA A 270 -27.61 -1.90 6.74
C ALA A 270 -26.70 -3.09 7.14
N LEU A 271 -25.45 -2.84 7.56
CA LEU A 271 -24.54 -3.87 8.05
C LEU A 271 -25.07 -4.55 9.31
N ARG A 272 -25.63 -3.76 10.24
CA ARG A 272 -26.26 -4.27 11.46
C ARG A 272 -27.48 -5.12 11.15
N ASP A 273 -28.40 -4.58 10.36
CA ASP A 273 -29.68 -5.22 10.04
C ASP A 273 -29.44 -6.52 9.25
N PHE A 274 -28.49 -6.54 8.32
CA PHE A 274 -28.10 -7.74 7.57
C PHE A 274 -27.66 -8.88 8.50
N ARG A 275 -26.89 -8.57 9.55
CA ARG A 275 -26.43 -9.57 10.54
C ARG A 275 -27.56 -10.09 11.43
N GLN A 276 -28.58 -9.28 11.65
CA GLN A 276 -29.76 -9.64 12.43
C GLN A 276 -30.84 -10.33 11.58
N GLY A 277 -30.64 -10.46 10.27
CA GLY A 277 -31.65 -10.99 9.35
C GLY A 277 -32.83 -10.04 9.14
N VAL A 278 -32.67 -8.75 9.45
CA VAL A 278 -33.69 -7.71 9.30
C VAL A 278 -33.63 -7.14 7.88
N SER A 279 -34.79 -6.95 7.26
CA SER A 279 -34.90 -6.38 5.92
C SER A 279 -34.50 -4.90 5.92
N ASN A 280 -33.54 -4.54 5.06
CA ASN A 280 -33.08 -3.16 4.89
C ASN A 280 -32.98 -2.82 3.38
N PRO A 281 -33.52 -1.66 2.93
CA PRO A 281 -33.52 -1.28 1.51
C PRO A 281 -32.13 -1.19 0.86
N VAL A 282 -31.12 -0.81 1.64
CA VAL A 282 -29.71 -0.76 1.23
C VAL A 282 -29.02 -2.10 1.50
N GLY A 283 -29.47 -2.82 2.53
CA GLY A 283 -28.95 -4.15 2.90
C GLY A 283 -28.99 -5.20 1.80
N LYS A 284 -29.88 -5.08 0.80
CA LYS A 284 -29.93 -5.99 -0.37
C LYS A 284 -28.63 -6.04 -1.18
N PHE A 285 -27.81 -4.98 -1.12
CA PHE A 285 -26.52 -4.92 -1.81
C PHE A 285 -25.40 -5.60 -1.02
N LEU A 286 -25.63 -5.91 0.25
CA LEU A 286 -24.65 -6.60 1.09
C LEU A 286 -24.65 -8.11 0.81
N ASP A 287 -23.53 -8.74 1.13
CA ASP A 287 -23.35 -10.18 1.24
C ASP A 287 -22.46 -10.51 2.44
N ALA A 288 -22.31 -11.80 2.75
CA ALA A 288 -21.46 -12.27 3.85
C ALA A 288 -20.03 -11.74 3.73
N HIS A 289 -19.46 -11.74 2.53
CA HIS A 289 -18.10 -11.28 2.29
C HIS A 289 -17.91 -9.80 2.65
N CYS A 290 -18.87 -8.93 2.27
CA CYS A 290 -18.84 -7.52 2.60
C CYS A 290 -18.83 -7.28 4.12
N VAL A 291 -19.67 -8.00 4.86
CA VAL A 291 -19.79 -7.88 6.31
C VAL A 291 -18.54 -8.37 7.03
N GLU A 292 -18.00 -9.52 6.61
CA GLU A 292 -16.80 -10.12 7.20
C GLU A 292 -15.53 -9.32 6.91
N SER A 293 -15.42 -8.74 5.71
CA SER A 293 -14.23 -8.00 5.28
C SER A 293 -14.24 -6.53 5.71
N PHE A 294 -15.35 -6.04 6.28
CA PHE A 294 -15.45 -4.66 6.70
C PHE A 294 -14.50 -4.35 7.86
N ASN A 295 -13.67 -3.32 7.69
CA ASN A 295 -12.64 -2.96 8.66
C ASN A 295 -13.20 -2.11 9.82
N TRP A 296 -13.87 -2.78 10.75
CA TRP A 296 -14.46 -2.17 11.94
C TRP A 296 -13.46 -1.37 12.78
N ARG A 297 -12.24 -1.90 12.96
CA ARG A 297 -11.17 -1.21 13.70
C ARG A 297 -10.84 0.15 13.12
N ARG A 298 -10.69 0.23 11.79
CA ARG A 298 -10.38 1.48 11.10
C ARG A 298 -11.55 2.46 11.15
N ALA A 299 -12.79 1.97 10.98
CA ALA A 299 -13.98 2.80 11.10
C ALA A 299 -14.15 3.38 12.51
N PHE A 300 -13.99 2.55 13.55
CA PHE A 300 -14.07 2.95 14.95
C PHE A 300 -13.04 4.01 15.29
N ARG A 301 -11.76 3.76 14.97
CA ARG A 301 -10.69 4.73 15.22
C ARG A 301 -11.00 6.07 14.55
N HIS A 302 -11.37 6.04 13.26
CA HIS A 302 -11.60 7.28 12.51
C HIS A 302 -12.79 8.08 13.06
N ILE A 303 -13.94 7.45 13.31
CA ILE A 303 -15.16 8.17 13.71
C ILE A 303 -15.20 8.46 15.21
N VAL A 304 -14.87 7.48 16.05
CA VAL A 304 -15.06 7.58 17.50
C VAL A 304 -13.88 8.26 18.18
N ILE A 305 -12.66 8.05 17.68
CA ILE A 305 -11.44 8.60 18.31
C ILE A 305 -11.01 9.89 17.62
N ASP A 306 -10.89 9.87 16.29
CA ASP A 306 -10.24 10.96 15.57
C ASP A 306 -11.22 12.09 15.15
N HIS A 307 -12.50 11.77 14.89
CA HIS A 307 -13.48 12.71 14.33
C HIS A 307 -14.85 12.70 15.03
N SER A 308 -14.87 12.47 16.35
CA SER A 308 -16.09 12.57 17.14
C SER A 308 -16.54 14.03 17.26
N SER A 309 -17.77 14.33 16.89
CA SER A 309 -18.40 15.64 17.02
C SER A 309 -19.86 15.48 17.44
N ILE A 310 -20.53 16.59 17.78
CA ILE A 310 -21.96 16.59 18.09
C ILE A 310 -22.77 16.06 16.90
N GLU A 311 -22.40 16.44 15.68
CA GLU A 311 -23.06 16.00 14.43
C GLU A 311 -22.81 14.52 14.15
N SER A 312 -21.62 13.99 14.45
CA SER A 312 -21.28 12.58 14.22
C SER A 312 -21.68 11.65 15.38
N TYR A 313 -22.21 12.19 16.49
CA TYR A 313 -22.50 11.42 17.71
C TYR A 313 -23.41 10.20 17.46
N HIS A 314 -24.48 10.36 16.68
CA HIS A 314 -25.37 9.24 16.33
C HIS A 314 -24.63 8.12 15.58
N LEU A 315 -23.73 8.48 14.67
CA LEU A 315 -22.91 7.52 13.95
C LEU A 315 -21.89 6.85 14.90
N CYS A 316 -21.32 7.60 15.84
CA CYS A 316 -20.44 7.05 16.89
C CYS A 316 -21.17 5.97 17.70
N VAL A 317 -22.40 6.25 18.15
CA VAL A 317 -23.23 5.31 18.91
C VAL A 317 -23.41 4.00 18.15
N GLU A 318 -23.75 4.10 16.87
CA GLU A 318 -24.03 2.93 16.04
C GLU A 318 -22.77 2.14 15.71
N ILE A 319 -21.63 2.80 15.50
CA ILE A 319 -20.34 2.12 15.33
C ILE A 319 -19.94 1.38 16.61
N VAL A 320 -20.08 1.98 17.79
CA VAL A 320 -19.75 1.33 19.07
C VAL A 320 -20.61 0.09 19.29
N ARG A 321 -21.92 0.18 19.02
CA ARG A 321 -22.87 -0.93 19.18
C ARG A 321 -22.66 -2.06 18.17
N CYS A 322 -22.28 -1.72 16.94
CA CYS A 322 -22.10 -2.69 15.87
C CYS A 322 -20.67 -3.25 15.77
N TYR A 323 -19.72 -2.66 16.50
CA TYR A 323 -18.28 -2.95 16.41
C TYR A 323 -17.99 -4.44 16.45
N GLN A 324 -17.07 -4.90 15.61
CA GLN A 324 -16.57 -6.27 15.63
C GLN A 324 -15.07 -6.33 15.90
N PRO A 325 -14.63 -7.22 16.82
CA PRO A 325 -15.43 -8.15 17.63
C PRO A 325 -16.36 -7.44 18.63
N SER A 326 -17.49 -8.06 18.98
CA SER A 326 -18.50 -7.46 19.86
C SER A 326 -17.89 -7.02 21.19
N LEU A 327 -18.12 -5.76 21.56
CA LEU A 327 -17.75 -5.24 22.88
C LEU A 327 -18.78 -5.68 23.93
N PRO A 328 -18.37 -5.96 25.19
CA PRO A 328 -19.30 -6.13 26.30
C PRO A 328 -20.20 -4.90 26.47
N PHE A 329 -21.45 -5.10 26.89
CA PHE A 329 -22.43 -4.02 27.05
C PHE A 329 -21.90 -2.90 27.97
N GLU A 330 -21.29 -3.26 29.11
CA GLU A 330 -20.69 -2.29 30.03
C GLU A 330 -19.59 -1.44 29.37
N THR A 331 -18.74 -2.06 28.53
CA THR A 331 -17.72 -1.34 27.77
C THR A 331 -18.34 -0.38 26.77
N GLN A 332 -19.40 -0.79 26.08
CA GLN A 332 -20.13 0.07 25.14
C GLN A 332 -20.69 1.29 25.87
N GLU A 333 -21.43 1.08 26.96
CA GLU A 333 -22.02 2.18 27.74
C GLU A 333 -20.96 3.12 28.32
N ASN A 334 -19.84 2.59 28.83
CA ASN A 334 -18.73 3.42 29.30
C ASN A 334 -18.13 4.30 28.19
N VAL A 335 -17.94 3.75 26.98
CA VAL A 335 -17.46 4.52 25.83
C VAL A 335 -18.46 5.62 25.45
N LEU A 336 -19.75 5.28 25.37
CA LEU A 336 -20.79 6.25 25.01
C LEU A 336 -20.96 7.35 26.05
N GLN A 337 -20.86 7.01 27.34
CA GLN A 337 -20.93 8.00 28.41
C GLN A 337 -19.73 8.97 28.38
N HIS A 338 -18.52 8.45 28.16
CA HIS A 338 -17.36 9.33 27.97
C HIS A 338 -17.50 10.21 26.74
N LEU A 339 -18.04 9.70 25.63
CA LEU A 339 -18.32 10.52 24.43
C LEU A 339 -19.33 11.63 24.72
N ARG A 340 -20.41 11.36 25.47
CA ARG A 340 -21.38 12.40 25.85
C ARG A 340 -20.76 13.52 26.67
N VAL A 341 -19.95 13.16 27.66
CA VAL A 341 -19.23 14.13 28.51
C VAL A 341 -18.23 14.92 27.66
N PHE A 342 -17.44 14.24 26.84
CA PHE A 342 -16.44 14.88 25.96
C PHE A 342 -17.06 15.87 24.97
N LEU A 343 -18.23 15.52 24.41
CA LEU A 343 -18.96 16.37 23.46
C LEU A 343 -19.87 17.41 24.14
N GLY A 344 -19.91 17.45 25.48
CA GLY A 344 -20.75 18.39 26.23
C GLY A 344 -22.26 18.17 26.07
N LEU A 345 -22.68 16.95 25.72
CA LEU A 345 -24.10 16.60 25.52
C LEU A 345 -24.85 16.40 26.84
N ASP A 346 -24.13 16.04 27.91
CA ASP A 346 -24.70 15.97 29.26
C ASP A 346 -24.57 17.35 29.94
N THR A 347 -25.57 18.20 29.74
CA THR A 347 -25.77 19.40 30.57
C THR A 347 -26.46 19.02 31.89
N VAL A 348 -25.73 18.39 32.81
CA VAL A 348 -26.24 18.24 34.18
C VAL A 348 -25.77 19.40 35.03
N LEU A 349 -26.71 20.33 35.24
CA LEU A 349 -26.92 21.11 36.45
C LEU A 349 -26.33 20.42 37.69
N HIS A 350 -25.23 20.94 38.23
CA HIS A 350 -24.91 20.74 39.64
C HIS A 350 -25.78 21.68 40.48
N SER A 351 -27.00 21.25 40.81
CA SER A 351 -27.55 21.56 42.12
C SER A 351 -27.24 20.40 43.07
N ALA A 352 -27.01 20.75 44.33
CA ALA A 352 -26.64 19.90 45.45
C ALA A 352 -25.15 19.50 45.52
N GLU A 353 -24.40 20.37 46.21
CA GLU A 353 -23.73 19.97 47.45
C GLU A 353 -24.34 18.67 48.03
N ASP A 354 -23.63 17.54 47.96
CA ASP A 354 -23.03 16.94 49.15
C ASP A 354 -22.26 15.65 48.81
N LYS A 355 -21.14 15.48 49.51
CA LYS A 355 -20.37 14.22 49.70
C LYS A 355 -19.58 13.65 48.52
N CYS A 356 -18.47 14.34 48.22
CA CYS A 356 -17.18 13.64 48.10
C CYS A 356 -16.02 14.55 48.56
N LYS A 357 -16.04 14.89 49.86
CA LYS A 357 -14.81 15.29 50.55
C LYS A 357 -13.97 14.02 50.75
N GLY A 358 -13.05 13.79 49.83
CA GLY A 358 -12.16 12.64 49.83
C GLY A 358 -10.95 12.86 48.93
N VAL A 359 -10.21 13.94 49.18
CA VAL A 359 -8.79 14.09 48.81
C VAL A 359 -8.48 13.96 47.31
N CYS A 360 -8.64 15.07 46.59
CA CYS A 360 -7.74 15.39 45.48
C CYS A 360 -6.31 15.50 46.01
N LYS A 361 -5.51 14.44 45.92
CA LYS A 361 -4.04 14.47 45.88
C LYS A 361 -3.53 13.18 45.24
N GLY A 362 -2.91 13.33 44.07
CA GLY A 362 -2.43 12.27 43.20
C GLY A 362 -2.78 12.65 41.76
N LEU A 363 -2.20 13.73 41.23
CA LEU A 363 -1.12 13.60 40.24
C LEU A 363 -1.30 12.35 39.39
N TRP A 364 -1.56 12.55 38.11
CA TRP A 364 -1.34 11.61 37.02
C TRP A 364 -0.27 10.58 37.38
N SER A 365 -0.66 9.47 37.98
CA SER A 365 0.21 8.31 38.09
C SER A 365 0.21 7.76 36.68
N HIS A 366 1.30 7.97 35.95
CA HIS A 366 1.59 7.20 34.74
C HIS A 366 1.25 5.75 35.05
N SER A 367 0.16 5.26 34.45
CA SER A 367 -0.20 3.87 34.58
C SER A 367 0.97 3.10 34.00
N VAL A 368 1.55 2.22 34.82
CA VAL A 368 2.69 1.34 34.47
C VAL A 368 2.27 0.27 33.44
N ASN A 369 1.20 0.52 32.68
CA ASN A 369 0.60 -0.36 31.68
C ASN A 369 0.50 0.30 30.29
N VAL A 370 1.44 1.18 29.93
CA VAL A 370 1.68 1.62 28.55
C VAL A 370 2.63 0.64 27.82
N LEU A 371 2.52 -0.66 28.11
CA LEU A 371 3.30 -1.71 27.45
C LEU A 371 2.76 -2.09 26.06
N TRP A 372 1.59 -1.59 25.65
CA TRP A 372 1.05 -1.85 24.31
C TRP A 372 1.65 -0.97 23.22
N ALA A 373 2.35 0.12 23.59
CA ALA A 373 2.94 1.07 22.65
C ALA A 373 4.44 0.80 22.35
N GLU A 374 5.08 -0.15 23.04
CA GLU A 374 6.52 -0.46 22.88
C GLU A 374 6.81 -1.85 22.31
N GLN A 375 5.80 -2.64 21.95
CA GLN A 375 6.05 -3.88 21.22
C GLN A 375 6.24 -3.60 19.73
N ALA A 376 7.45 -3.83 19.23
CA ALA A 376 7.70 -3.93 17.79
C ALA A 376 6.70 -4.96 17.21
N LEU A 377 5.99 -4.56 16.16
CA LEU A 377 5.11 -5.43 15.37
C LEU A 377 5.96 -6.51 14.69
N GLY A 378 6.33 -7.52 15.46
CA GLY A 378 6.95 -8.75 15.00
C GLY A 378 5.92 -9.52 14.19
N VAL A 379 6.22 -9.68 12.90
CA VAL A 379 5.54 -10.59 11.98
C VAL A 379 5.57 -12.00 12.58
N VAL A 380 4.41 -12.51 12.98
CA VAL A 380 4.22 -13.96 13.16
C VAL A 380 4.03 -14.54 11.76
N ILE A 381 5.05 -15.24 11.28
CA ILE A 381 4.96 -16.08 10.08
C ILE A 381 4.31 -17.40 10.51
N SER A 382 3.15 -17.70 9.95
CA SER A 382 2.62 -19.07 9.81
C SER A 382 2.19 -19.27 8.37
#